data_AF-A0A1E5UY39-F1
#
_entry.id   AF-A0A1E5UY39-F1
#
_cell.length_a   1.000
_cell.length_b   1.000
_cell.length_c   1.000
_cell.angle_alpha   90.00
_cell.angle_beta   90.00
_cell.angle_gamma   90.00
#
_symmetry.space_group_name_H-M   'P 1'
#
loop_
_entity.id
_entity.type
_entity.pdbx_description
1 polymer ?
#
loop_
_entity_poly.entity_id
_entity_poly.type
_entity_poly.pdbx_seq_one_letter_code
_entity_poly.pdbx_strand_id
1 'polypeptide(L)' 'MMVMANPRQFKVSDWFLNRKKDYKDGRFSQVVSNALDMKLRDDLERLKKIRADRTSAPSDQCGWIYPYDHNSDQQTEGPT' A
#
# COMPACT_ATOMS: atom_id res chain seq x y z
N MET A 1 17.46 -4.63 11.77
CA MET A 1 17.32 -3.29 11.13
C MET A 1 16.65 -2.30 12.09
N MET A 2 17.39 -1.70 13.05
CA MET A 2 16.77 -0.90 14.14
C MET A 2 16.40 0.54 13.73
N VAL A 3 17.25 1.17 12.93
CA VAL A 3 17.04 2.56 12.46
C VAL A 3 15.78 2.70 11.61
N MET A 4 15.51 1.71 10.74
CA MET A 4 14.34 1.72 9.87
C MET A 4 13.03 1.43 10.61
N ALA A 5 13.08 0.64 11.68
CA ALA A 5 11.89 0.31 12.46
C ALA A 5 11.44 1.49 13.33
N ASN A 6 12.38 2.22 13.93
CA ASN A 6 12.09 3.32 14.85
C ASN A 6 12.93 4.58 14.54
N PRO A 7 12.76 5.21 13.37
CA PRO A 7 13.61 6.33 12.93
C PRO A 7 13.51 7.57 13.84
N ARG A 8 12.40 7.74 14.57
CA ARG A 8 12.22 8.85 15.53
C ARG A 8 13.22 8.82 16.69
N GLN A 9 13.71 7.64 17.06
CA GLN A 9 14.75 7.49 18.08
C GLN A 9 16.11 8.03 17.61
N PHE A 10 16.31 8.15 16.30
CA PHE A 10 17.55 8.60 15.67
C PHE A 10 17.44 10.05 15.15
N LYS A 11 16.53 10.85 15.72
CA LYS A 11 16.30 12.27 15.35
C LYS A 11 15.86 12.46 13.90
N VAL A 12 15.34 11.42 13.24
CA VAL A 12 14.69 11.59 11.94
C VAL A 12 13.38 12.32 12.15
N SER A 13 13.18 13.38 11.39
CA SER A 13 11.98 14.20 11.47
C SER A 13 10.77 13.51 10.85
N ASP A 14 9.58 13.77 11.40
CA ASP A 14 8.33 13.13 10.96
C ASP A 14 7.97 13.45 9.49
N TRP A 15 8.48 14.57 8.94
CA TRP A 15 8.27 14.94 7.53
C TRP A 15 8.91 13.96 6.54
N PHE A 16 9.90 13.18 6.96
CA PHE A 16 10.58 12.20 6.11
C PHE A 16 9.89 10.83 6.12
N LEU A 17 8.99 10.58 7.07
CA LEU A 17 8.34 9.29 7.23
C LEU A 17 7.36 9.01 6.07
N ASN A 18 7.36 7.78 5.58
CA ASN A 18 6.56 7.38 4.41
C ASN A 18 5.05 7.28 4.71
N ARG A 19 4.66 7.00 5.96
CA ARG A 19 3.27 7.01 6.40
C ARG A 19 3.02 8.24 7.25
N LYS A 20 2.32 9.21 6.67
CA LYS A 20 1.98 10.49 7.33
C LYS A 20 0.51 10.51 7.68
N LYS A 21 0.20 10.87 8.93
CA LYS A 21 -1.18 11.03 9.43
C LYS A 21 -2.07 9.85 9.02
N ASP A 22 -1.75 8.66 9.50
CA ASP A 22 -2.53 7.47 9.19
C ASP A 22 -4.02 7.69 9.49
N TYR A 23 -4.91 7.19 8.63
CA TYR A 23 -6.35 7.46 8.74
C TYR A 23 -7.01 6.75 9.94
N LYS A 24 -6.40 5.69 10.48
CA LYS A 24 -6.88 4.99 11.68
C LYS A 24 -6.37 5.66 12.95
N ASP A 25 -5.06 5.93 12.98
CA ASP A 25 -4.35 6.25 14.22
C ASP A 25 -3.94 7.73 14.32
N GLY A 26 -3.94 8.46 13.20
CA GLY A 26 -3.43 9.83 13.08
C GLY A 26 -1.92 9.97 13.20
N ARG A 27 -1.17 8.87 13.37
CA ARG A 27 0.27 8.89 13.64
C ARG A 27 1.13 8.95 12.38
N PHE A 28 2.37 9.37 12.58
CA PHE A 28 3.45 9.29 11.59
C PHE A 28 4.31 8.06 11.87
N SER A 29 4.56 7.23 10.86
CA SER A 29 5.32 5.99 11.00
C SER A 29 6.15 5.69 9.78
N GLN A 30 7.21 4.91 9.98
CA GLN A 30 7.96 4.29 8.89
C GLN A 30 7.45 2.87 8.73
N VAL A 31 6.89 2.55 7.56
CA VAL A 31 6.40 1.22 7.22
C VAL A 31 7.34 0.58 6.22
N VAL A 32 7.74 -0.68 6.45
CA VAL A 32 8.78 -1.37 5.65
C VAL A 32 8.32 -2.79 5.32
N SER A 33 8.77 -3.33 4.17
CA SER A 33 8.54 -4.71 3.73
C SER A 33 7.05 -5.07 3.69
N ASN A 34 6.66 -6.27 4.11
CA ASN A 34 5.29 -6.78 4.01
C ASN A 34 4.23 -5.87 4.68
N ALA A 35 4.60 -5.14 5.73
CA ALA A 35 3.68 -4.20 6.38
C ALA A 35 3.28 -3.05 5.42
N LEU A 36 4.15 -2.68 4.48
CA LEU A 36 3.88 -1.67 3.46
C LEU A 36 2.83 -2.18 2.48
N ASP A 37 3.00 -3.41 2.01
CA ASP A 37 2.09 -4.04 1.05
C ASP A 37 0.69 -4.20 1.63
N MET A 38 0.59 -4.66 2.89
CA MET A 38 -0.69 -4.78 3.59
C MET A 38 -1.40 -3.43 3.74
N LYS A 39 -0.68 -2.39 4.15
CA LYS A 39 -1.26 -1.04 4.30
C LYS A 39 -1.72 -0.45 2.95
N LEU A 40 -0.96 -0.70 1.89
CA LEU A 40 -1.32 -0.24 0.55
C LEU A 40 -2.61 -0.92 0.05
N ARG A 41 -2.75 -2.23 0.29
CA ARG A 41 -3.97 -2.98 -0.06
C ARG A 41 -5.20 -2.44 0.65
N ASP A 42 -5.13 -2.25 1.97
CA ASP A 42 -6.23 -1.70 2.76
C ASP A 42 -6.66 -0.31 2.26
N ASP A 43 -5.69 0.55 1.90
CA ASP A 43 -5.99 1.88 1.38
C ASP A 43 -6.64 1.82 0.00
N LEU A 44 -6.17 0.95 -0.88
CA LEU A 44 -6.73 0.77 -2.22
C LEU A 44 -8.16 0.22 -2.15
N GLU A 45 -8.43 -0.76 -1.29
CA GLU A 45 -9.79 -1.28 -1.06
C GLU A 45 -10.72 -0.19 -0.53
N ARG A 46 -10.23 0.64 0.40
CA ARG A 46 -10.99 1.78 0.91
C ARG A 46 -11.30 2.81 -0.19
N LEU A 47 -10.31 3.13 -1.03
CA LEU A 47 -10.48 4.08 -2.15
C LEU A 47 -11.48 3.55 -3.18
N LYS A 48 -11.42 2.25 -3.51
CA LYS A 48 -12.40 1.57 -4.37
C LYS A 48 -13.82 1.65 -3.80
N LYS A 49 -13.98 1.43 -2.49
CA LYS A 49 -15.29 1.49 -1.81
C LYS A 49 -15.94 2.88 -1.93
N ILE A 50 -15.14 3.95 -1.89
CA ILE A 50 -15.63 5.34 -2.02
C ILE A 50 -15.58 5.87 -3.46
N ARG A 51 -15.19 5.04 -4.45
CA ARG A 51 -15.00 5.41 -5.86
C ARG A 51 -14.10 6.64 -6.07
N ALA A 52 -13.07 6.76 -5.24
CA ALA A 52 -12.07 7.82 -5.34
C ALA A 52 -10.73 7.31 -5.89
N ASP A 53 -10.66 6.03 -6.27
CA ASP A 53 -9.49 5.48 -6.93
C ASP A 53 -9.43 5.94 -8.40
N ARG A 54 -8.28 6.49 -8.79
CA ARG A 54 -8.07 7.05 -10.15
C ARG A 54 -8.07 5.98 -11.24
N THR A 55 -7.87 4.72 -10.87
CA THR A 55 -7.82 3.58 -11.80
C THR A 55 -9.21 3.12 -12.23
N SER A 56 -10.26 3.35 -11.43
CA SER A 56 -11.64 3.04 -11.80
C SER A 56 -12.36 4.18 -12.53
N ALA A 57 -11.78 5.39 -12.52
CA ALA A 57 -12.24 6.46 -13.40
C ALA A 57 -12.00 6.02 -14.86
N PRO A 58 -12.99 6.13 -15.76
CA PRO A 58 -12.82 5.73 -17.14
C PRO A 58 -11.72 6.58 -17.78
N SER A 59 -10.53 6.01 -17.93
CA SER A 59 -9.47 6.58 -18.72
C SER A 59 -9.82 6.30 -20.19
N ASP A 60 -10.51 7.22 -20.84
CA ASP A 60 -10.81 7.19 -22.28
C ASP A 60 -9.57 7.22 -23.19
N GLN A 61 -8.35 6.96 -22.70
CA GLN A 61 -7.16 6.90 -23.56
C GLN A 61 -5.92 6.30 -22.90
N CYS A 62 -5.96 5.01 -22.50
CA CYS A 62 -4.74 4.19 -22.43
C CYS A 62 -5.09 2.70 -22.26
N GLY A 63 -5.79 2.14 -23.24
CA GLY A 63 -5.51 0.77 -23.62
C GLY A 63 -4.06 0.70 -24.12
N TRP A 64 -3.38 -0.43 -23.87
CA TRP A 64 -2.05 -0.82 -24.38
C TRP A 64 -0.82 -0.68 -23.49
N ILE A 65 -0.88 -0.83 -22.16
CA ILE A 65 0.26 -1.40 -21.41
C ILE A 65 -0.31 -2.20 -20.23
N TYR A 66 0.14 -3.44 -20.03
CA TYR A 66 -0.29 -4.46 -19.05
C TYR A 66 -1.42 -5.42 -19.49
N PRO A 67 -1.09 -6.51 -20.20
CA PRO A 67 -1.88 -7.72 -20.16
C PRO A 67 -1.40 -8.53 -18.94
N TYR A 68 -2.01 -8.34 -17.78
CA TYR A 68 -1.99 -9.35 -16.73
C TYR A 68 -3.33 -9.30 -16.02
N ASP A 69 -4.20 -10.21 -16.44
CA ASP A 69 -5.41 -10.56 -15.71
C ASP A 69 -5.03 -10.83 -14.25
N HIS A 70 -5.59 -10.01 -13.38
CA HIS A 70 -5.43 -10.11 -11.94
C HIS A 70 -6.30 -11.28 -11.46
N ASN A 71 -5.77 -12.49 -11.58
CA ASN A 71 -6.38 -13.70 -11.03
C ASN A 71 -5.42 -14.26 -9.97
N SER A 72 -5.41 -13.64 -8.79
CA SER A 72 -4.55 -14.01 -7.66
C SER A 72 -5.17 -15.04 -6.71
N ASP A 73 -6.26 -15.69 -7.11
CA ASP A 73 -6.89 -16.78 -6.35
C ASP A 73 -6.61 -18.14 -7.00
N GLN A 74 -5.33 -18.55 -7.02
CA GLN A 74 -4.95 -19.95 -7.16
C GLN A 74 -3.97 -20.32 -6.06
N GLN A 75 -4.53 -20.60 -4.88
CA GLN A 75 -3.84 -21.40 -3.87
C GLN A 75 -3.85 -22.85 -4.35
N THR A 76 -2.77 -23.27 -5.00
CA THR A 76 -2.50 -24.70 -5.21
C THR A 76 -1.85 -25.25 -3.94
N GLU A 77 -2.66 -25.92 -3.13
CA GLU A 77 -2.22 -26.87 -2.10
C GLU A 77 -1.23 -27.86 -2.74
N GLY A 78 0.03 -27.85 -2.34
CA GLY A 78 1.04 -28.83 -2.76
C GLY A 78 1.20 -29.92 -1.70
N PRO A 79 1.30 -31.22 -2.06
CA PRO A 79 1.51 -32.28 -1.09
C PRO A 79 3.01 -32.53 -0.86
N THR A 80 3.45 -32.55 0.39
CA THR A 80 4.38 -33.55 0.97
C THR A 80 4.29 -33.44 2.49
#